data_AF-A0A8H8J6H9-F1
#
_entry.id   AF-A0A8H8J6H9-F1
#
_cell.length_a   1.000
_cell.length_b   1.000
_cell.length_c   1.000
_cell.angle_alpha   90.00
_cell.angle_beta   90.00
_cell.angle_gamma   90.00
#
_symmetry.space_group_name_H-M   'P 1'
#
loop_
_entity.id
_entity.type
_entity.pdbx_description
1 polymer ?
#
loop_
_entity_poly.entity_id
_entity_poly.type
_entity_poly.pdbx_seq_one_letter_code
_entity_poly.pdbx_strand_id
1 'polypeptide(L)'
;MVVAYQKPRVAIVGSGVSGLAATWALNEWGDAEVHLFEAEDRPGGHTNTVKFRRPNVGEGGEEVYVDTGFIVCNPPSYPNFLKFLALPDIKIPAIRTEMTFSVSRDGGMFEWAGKDPATLFCQAQNLLNPGMWRMIWDILRFNASALSLIEDEEEPADPSAKGAKAELSIGAYLDREGYSNEFIDDYLIPMTAAIWSTPPDTCALDFPARTLIRFMYNHHLLQITGKPKWMTIPGGAHQYVKRVLSKLPPNNLHLSAPVQAVSTSPGSSKVTIQLPDRTEEFDHVILATHSNTTLEMLRNGSGMTSEEERILGSFEWNKNRTVLHGDVDLMPKRRAAWSCWNYLTFSEVNAQGEKRANTNKVALTCMNFWVTDFALLR
;
A
#
# COMPACT_ATOMS: atom_id res chain seq x y z
N MET A 1 16.22 45.31 24.50
CA MET A 1 16.38 43.86 24.66
C MET A 1 16.20 43.22 23.30
N VAL A 2 17.25 42.63 22.73
CA VAL A 2 17.11 41.76 21.55
C VAL A 2 16.64 40.41 22.11
N VAL A 3 15.36 40.08 21.93
CA VAL A 3 14.88 38.74 22.23
C VAL A 3 15.55 37.83 21.20
N ALA A 4 16.46 36.97 21.65
CA ALA A 4 17.08 35.99 20.77
C ALA A 4 15.97 35.12 20.19
N TYR A 5 15.83 35.10 18.87
CA TYR A 5 14.90 34.21 18.19
C TYR A 5 15.32 32.77 18.51
N GLN A 6 14.47 32.05 19.26
CA GLN A 6 14.63 30.61 19.42
C GLN A 6 13.84 29.91 18.33
N LYS A 7 14.51 28.99 17.62
CA LYS A 7 13.85 28.15 16.62
C LYS A 7 12.73 27.35 17.30
N PRO A 8 11.52 27.30 16.73
CA PRO A 8 10.45 26.44 17.24
C PRO A 8 10.90 24.98 17.29
N ARG A 9 10.59 24.27 18.37
CA ARG A 9 10.85 22.82 18.48
C ARG A 9 9.64 22.05 18.00
N VAL A 10 9.84 21.16 17.03
CA VAL A 10 8.77 20.34 16.44
C VAL A 10 9.06 18.87 16.66
N ALA A 11 8.16 18.17 17.34
CA ALA A 11 8.19 16.71 17.40
C ALA A 11 7.39 16.10 16.27
N ILE A 12 7.94 15.09 15.61
CA ILE A 12 7.27 14.25 14.63
C ILE A 12 7.17 12.86 15.24
N VAL A 13 5.95 12.36 15.42
CA VAL A 13 5.68 11.05 16.03
C VAL A 13 5.33 10.06 14.93
N GLY A 14 6.20 9.06 14.73
CA GLY A 14 6.14 8.07 13.67
C GLY A 14 7.09 8.40 12.51
N SER A 15 7.94 7.45 12.13
CA SER A 15 8.93 7.58 11.04
C SER A 15 8.52 6.89 9.74
N GLY A 16 7.22 6.66 9.55
CA GLY A 16 6.66 6.25 8.26
C GLY A 16 6.89 7.30 7.16
N VAL A 17 6.44 7.02 5.93
CA VAL A 17 6.68 7.91 4.78
C VAL A 17 6.18 9.35 5.01
N SER A 18 5.05 9.53 5.70
CA SER A 18 4.51 10.85 6.07
C SER A 18 5.41 11.58 7.07
N GLY A 19 5.87 10.87 8.11
CA GLY A 19 6.81 11.40 9.11
C GLY A 19 8.14 11.79 8.49
N LEU A 20 8.73 10.92 7.66
CA LEU A 20 9.95 11.22 6.92
C LEU A 20 9.79 12.41 5.98
N ALA A 21 8.65 12.54 5.30
CA ALA A 21 8.38 13.69 4.45
C ALA A 21 8.29 14.99 5.26
N ALA A 22 7.61 14.97 6.41
CA ALA A 22 7.56 16.11 7.34
C ALA A 22 8.95 16.46 7.89
N THR A 23 9.74 15.44 8.29
CA THR A 23 11.12 15.62 8.76
C THR A 23 11.96 16.27 7.68
N TRP A 24 11.93 15.74 6.46
CA TRP A 24 12.67 16.27 5.33
C TRP A 24 12.26 17.72 5.02
N ALA A 25 10.96 17.99 4.92
CA ALA A 25 10.48 19.33 4.57
C ALA A 25 10.86 20.38 5.62
N LEU A 26 10.69 20.07 6.90
CA LEU A 26 11.02 20.99 7.99
C LEU A 26 12.54 21.17 8.17
N ASN A 27 13.32 20.10 8.00
CA ASN A 27 14.78 20.17 8.15
C ASN A 27 15.46 20.92 7.00
N GLU A 28 14.99 20.74 5.76
CA GLU A 28 15.61 21.34 4.57
C GLU A 28 15.07 22.72 4.23
N TRP A 29 13.79 22.98 4.52
CA TRP A 29 13.09 24.19 4.07
C TRP A 29 12.43 24.99 5.20
N GLY A 30 12.48 24.48 6.44
CA GLY A 30 11.96 25.16 7.61
C GLY A 30 13.03 25.84 8.45
N ASP A 31 12.59 26.52 9.51
CA ASP A 31 13.47 27.11 10.53
C ASP A 31 13.21 26.53 11.93
N ALA A 32 12.77 25.27 11.98
CA ALA A 32 12.44 24.56 13.20
C ALA A 32 13.55 23.59 13.62
N GLU A 33 13.70 23.37 14.92
CA GLU A 33 14.44 22.22 15.46
C GLU A 33 13.52 21.00 15.44
N VAL A 34 13.80 20.05 14.53
CA VAL A 34 12.97 18.86 14.33
C VAL A 34 13.48 17.72 15.18
N HIS A 35 12.58 17.04 15.90
CA HIS A 35 12.82 15.77 16.59
C HIS A 35 11.90 14.70 16.00
N LEU A 36 12.44 13.55 15.60
CA LEU A 36 11.68 12.42 15.08
C LEU A 36 11.67 11.29 16.10
N PHE A 37 10.47 10.84 16.48
CA PHE A 37 10.24 9.75 17.42
C PHE A 37 9.67 8.54 16.70
N GLU A 38 10.27 7.38 16.92
CA GLU A 38 9.85 6.10 16.36
C GLU A 38 9.77 5.05 17.46
N ALA A 39 8.68 4.29 17.47
CA ALA A 39 8.44 3.24 18.44
C ALA A 39 9.32 2.01 18.20
N GLU A 40 9.58 1.67 16.93
CA GLU A 40 10.48 0.57 16.56
C GLU A 40 11.96 0.94 16.72
N ASP A 41 12.83 -0.07 16.71
CA ASP A 41 14.29 0.08 16.69
C ASP A 41 14.83 0.46 15.29
N ARG A 42 13.94 0.62 14.30
CA ARG A 42 14.28 1.06 12.95
C ARG A 42 13.33 2.16 12.47
N PRO A 43 13.81 3.06 11.60
CA PRO A 43 12.95 4.00 10.92
C PRO A 43 12.27 3.40 9.67
N GLY A 44 11.19 4.05 9.21
CA GLY A 44 10.61 3.86 7.88
C GLY A 44 9.20 3.28 7.85
N GLY A 45 8.70 2.72 8.97
CA GLY A 45 7.37 2.09 9.01
C GLY A 45 7.19 1.07 7.87
N HIS A 46 6.14 1.16 7.06
CA HIS A 46 5.93 0.25 5.92
C HIS A 46 7.02 0.28 4.83
N THR A 47 7.93 1.26 4.84
CA THR A 47 9.15 1.21 4.05
C THR A 47 10.13 0.27 4.71
N ASN A 48 10.02 -1.02 4.36
CA ASN A 48 10.82 -2.10 4.93
C ASN A 48 11.65 -2.76 3.83
N THR A 49 12.98 -2.66 3.94
CA THR A 49 13.92 -3.39 3.09
C THR A 49 14.72 -4.37 3.95
N VAL A 50 14.67 -5.65 3.61
CA VAL A 50 15.34 -6.73 4.32
C VAL A 50 16.49 -7.26 3.49
N LYS A 51 17.66 -7.49 4.11
CA LYS A 51 18.73 -8.26 3.46
C LYS A 51 18.35 -9.73 3.42
N PHE A 52 18.38 -10.31 2.23
CA PHE A 52 17.97 -11.69 2.00
C PHE A 52 19.08 -12.46 1.30
N ARG A 53 19.48 -13.59 1.89
CA ARG A 53 20.28 -14.61 1.23
C ARG A 53 19.36 -15.77 0.90
N ARG A 54 19.34 -16.20 -0.37
CA ARG A 54 18.55 -17.37 -0.76
C ARG A 54 18.98 -18.60 0.05
N PRO A 55 18.04 -19.35 0.64
CA PRO A 55 18.36 -20.63 1.27
C PRO A 55 19.05 -21.57 0.27
N ASN A 56 19.93 -22.45 0.76
CA ASN A 56 20.61 -23.50 -0.02
C ASN A 56 21.58 -23.02 -1.11
N VAL A 57 21.92 -21.73 -1.14
CA VAL A 57 23.07 -21.22 -1.89
C VAL A 57 24.20 -21.12 -0.86
N GLY A 58 25.32 -21.83 -1.06
CA GLY A 58 26.42 -21.94 -0.09
C GLY A 58 27.05 -20.59 0.31
N GLU A 59 28.19 -20.59 1.00
CA GLU A 59 28.82 -19.38 1.54
C GLU A 59 29.16 -18.27 0.50
N GLY A 60 29.09 -18.56 -0.80
CA GLY A 60 29.19 -17.59 -1.89
C GLY A 60 27.87 -17.03 -2.44
N GLY A 61 26.73 -17.33 -1.82
CA GLY A 61 25.41 -16.86 -2.26
C GLY A 61 25.25 -15.35 -2.11
N GLU A 62 24.91 -14.68 -3.22
CA GLU A 62 24.68 -13.23 -3.27
C GLU A 62 23.55 -12.82 -2.31
N GLU A 63 23.83 -11.81 -1.49
CA GLU A 63 22.83 -11.15 -0.67
C GLU A 63 22.12 -10.08 -1.50
N VAL A 64 20.79 -10.07 -1.45
CA VAL A 64 19.96 -9.09 -2.13
C VAL A 64 19.14 -8.29 -1.13
N TYR A 65 18.86 -7.03 -1.46
CA TYR A 65 17.93 -6.21 -0.69
C TYR A 65 16.52 -6.40 -1.24
N VAL A 66 15.58 -6.73 -0.36
CA VAL A 66 14.21 -7.08 -0.72
C VAL A 66 13.26 -6.12 0.00
N ASP A 67 12.55 -5.31 -0.76
CA ASP A 67 11.46 -4.50 -0.21
C ASP A 67 10.25 -5.40 0.07
N THR A 68 9.70 -5.32 1.29
CA THR A 68 8.57 -6.16 1.74
C THR A 68 7.30 -5.37 2.02
N GLY A 69 7.31 -4.05 1.79
CA GLY A 69 6.15 -3.19 1.94
C GLY A 69 5.97 -2.35 0.68
N PHE A 70 6.53 -1.13 0.68
CA PHE A 70 6.55 -0.30 -0.53
C PHE A 70 7.61 -0.78 -1.53
N ILE A 71 7.18 -1.34 -2.66
CA ILE A 71 8.08 -1.98 -3.64
C ILE A 71 8.18 -1.26 -5.00
N VAL A 72 7.15 -0.51 -5.40
CA VAL A 72 7.08 0.12 -6.74
C VAL A 72 6.42 1.49 -6.73
N CYS A 73 6.72 2.29 -7.76
CA CYS A 73 6.08 3.56 -8.05
C CYS A 73 5.89 3.73 -9.57
N ASN A 74 5.15 4.76 -9.99
CA ASN A 74 4.97 5.10 -11.39
C ASN A 74 4.77 6.62 -11.59
N PRO A 75 5.06 7.21 -12.76
CA PRO A 75 5.01 8.66 -12.93
C PRO A 75 3.61 9.31 -12.76
N PRO A 76 2.52 8.75 -13.31
CA PRO A 76 1.18 9.29 -13.09
C PRO A 76 0.76 9.36 -11.62
N SER A 77 0.98 8.28 -10.85
CA SER A 77 0.50 8.18 -9.46
C SER A 77 1.48 8.74 -8.43
N TYR A 78 2.78 8.88 -8.77
CA TYR A 78 3.84 9.29 -7.82
C TYR A 78 4.68 10.50 -8.28
N PRO A 79 4.08 11.58 -8.81
CA PRO A 79 4.85 12.69 -9.38
C PRO A 79 5.75 13.38 -8.33
N ASN A 80 5.26 13.57 -7.10
CA ASN A 80 6.00 14.22 -6.03
C ASN A 80 7.16 13.36 -5.52
N PHE A 81 6.93 12.06 -5.34
CA PHE A 81 7.97 11.14 -4.89
C PHE A 81 9.12 11.03 -5.89
N LEU A 82 8.82 10.96 -7.20
CA LEU A 82 9.86 10.92 -8.23
C LEU A 82 10.65 12.22 -8.33
N LYS A 83 9.98 13.37 -8.19
CA LYS A 83 10.68 14.66 -8.10
C LYS A 83 11.61 14.71 -6.89
N PHE A 84 11.15 14.22 -5.73
CA PHE A 84 11.96 14.10 -4.52
C PHE A 84 13.20 13.23 -4.73
N LEU A 85 13.05 12.02 -5.31
CA LEU A 85 14.18 11.13 -5.60
C LEU A 85 15.21 11.76 -6.55
N ALA A 86 14.75 12.61 -7.48
CA ALA A 86 15.57 13.29 -8.47
C ALA A 86 16.26 14.57 -7.95
N LEU A 87 15.97 15.05 -6.74
CA LEU A 87 16.63 16.21 -6.17
C LEU A 87 18.15 15.99 -6.08
N PRO A 88 19.00 17.00 -6.33
CA PRO A 88 20.46 16.85 -6.30
C PRO A 88 20.98 16.25 -4.98
N ASP A 89 20.36 16.66 -3.88
CA ASP A 89 20.69 16.25 -2.52
C ASP A 89 20.07 14.91 -2.11
N ILE A 90 19.25 14.28 -2.98
CA ILE A 90 18.68 12.95 -2.75
C ILE A 90 19.26 11.96 -3.75
N LYS A 91 19.20 12.26 -5.05
CA LYS A 91 19.82 11.56 -6.18
C LYS A 91 19.74 10.04 -6.05
N ILE A 92 18.52 9.52 -5.92
CA ILE A 92 18.24 8.07 -5.89
C ILE A 92 17.61 7.70 -7.23
N PRO A 93 18.25 6.82 -8.04
CA PRO A 93 17.67 6.43 -9.32
C PRO A 93 16.42 5.57 -9.10
N ALA A 94 15.40 5.76 -9.94
CA ALA A 94 14.30 4.82 -10.09
C ALA A 94 14.44 4.11 -11.44
N ILE A 95 14.48 2.78 -11.43
CA ILE A 95 14.64 1.97 -12.64
C ILE A 95 13.32 1.30 -13.02
N ARG A 96 13.17 0.94 -14.30
CA ARG A 96 11.96 0.24 -14.76
C ARG A 96 11.86 -1.15 -14.13
N THR A 97 10.63 -1.55 -13.80
CA THR A 97 10.28 -2.90 -13.35
C THR A 97 8.97 -3.34 -13.96
N GLU A 98 8.66 -4.63 -13.86
CA GLU A 98 7.35 -5.19 -14.19
C GLU A 98 6.48 -5.25 -12.91
N MET A 99 5.15 -5.22 -13.12
CA MET A 99 4.11 -5.45 -12.11
C MET A 99 3.05 -6.37 -12.71
N THR A 100 3.49 -7.52 -13.21
CA THR A 100 2.58 -8.53 -13.76
C THR A 100 1.81 -9.20 -12.63
N PHE A 101 0.59 -9.66 -12.92
CA PHE A 101 -0.32 -10.29 -11.97
C PHE A 101 -0.77 -11.65 -12.47
N SER A 102 -0.98 -12.59 -11.57
CA SER A 102 -1.59 -13.89 -11.87
C SER A 102 -2.50 -14.35 -10.74
N VAL A 103 -3.43 -15.24 -11.10
CA VAL A 103 -4.29 -15.96 -10.17
C VAL A 103 -3.99 -17.44 -10.31
N SER A 104 -3.82 -18.12 -9.18
CA SER A 104 -3.75 -19.58 -9.10
C SER A 104 -4.67 -20.07 -7.99
N ARG A 105 -5.67 -20.86 -8.36
CA ARG A 105 -6.70 -21.37 -7.46
C ARG A 105 -6.66 -22.89 -7.37
N ASP A 106 -6.96 -23.39 -6.18
CA ASP A 106 -7.12 -24.82 -5.89
C ASP A 106 -5.88 -25.64 -6.27
N GLY A 107 -4.70 -25.15 -5.90
CA GLY A 107 -3.45 -25.83 -6.20
C GLY A 107 -3.14 -25.93 -7.70
N GLY A 108 -3.62 -24.99 -8.51
CA GLY A 108 -3.35 -24.91 -9.95
C GLY A 108 -4.42 -25.56 -10.84
N MET A 109 -5.59 -25.90 -10.28
CA MET A 109 -6.74 -26.34 -11.08
C MET A 109 -7.21 -25.23 -12.02
N PHE A 110 -7.14 -23.98 -11.58
CA PHE A 110 -7.40 -22.80 -12.39
C PHE A 110 -6.24 -21.80 -12.27
N GLU A 111 -5.69 -21.38 -13.41
CA GLU A 111 -4.60 -20.40 -13.48
C GLU A 111 -4.74 -19.50 -14.71
N TRP A 112 -4.44 -18.22 -14.53
CA TRP A 112 -4.21 -17.27 -15.62
C TRP A 112 -3.22 -16.17 -15.19
N ALA A 113 -2.54 -15.57 -16.15
CA ALA A 113 -1.64 -14.44 -15.89
C ALA A 113 -1.78 -13.33 -16.94
N GLY A 114 -1.71 -12.08 -16.49
CA GLY A 114 -2.00 -10.88 -17.29
C GLY A 114 -0.81 -10.26 -18.02
N LYS A 115 0.30 -10.99 -18.22
CA LYS A 115 1.49 -10.48 -18.90
C LYS A 115 1.25 -10.32 -20.40
N ASP A 116 0.76 -11.35 -21.06
CA ASP A 116 0.47 -11.39 -22.49
C ASP A 116 -0.60 -12.47 -22.81
N PRO A 117 -1.12 -12.56 -24.06
CA PRO A 117 -2.15 -13.55 -24.39
C PRO A 117 -1.71 -15.02 -24.18
N ALA A 118 -0.42 -15.34 -24.31
CA ALA A 118 0.06 -16.70 -24.09
C ALA A 118 0.04 -17.06 -22.60
N THR A 119 0.37 -16.11 -21.72
CA THR A 119 0.26 -16.30 -20.26
C THR A 119 -1.20 -16.28 -19.77
N LEU A 120 -2.08 -15.56 -20.46
CA LEU A 120 -3.52 -15.55 -20.16
C LEU A 120 -4.11 -16.96 -20.36
N PHE A 121 -3.69 -17.65 -21.43
CA PHE A 121 -4.04 -19.04 -21.71
C PHE A 121 -2.92 -20.01 -21.33
N CYS A 122 -2.26 -19.79 -20.19
CA CYS A 122 -1.26 -20.73 -19.66
C CYS A 122 -1.83 -22.14 -19.42
N GLN A 123 -3.16 -22.26 -19.34
CA GLN A 123 -3.91 -23.51 -19.44
C GLN A 123 -4.63 -23.59 -20.80
N ALA A 124 -4.18 -24.46 -21.70
CA ALA A 124 -4.77 -24.59 -23.04
C ALA A 124 -6.28 -24.90 -23.03
N GLN A 125 -6.75 -25.66 -22.04
CA GLN A 125 -8.17 -25.95 -21.85
C GLN A 125 -9.04 -24.70 -21.66
N ASN A 126 -8.47 -23.59 -21.17
CA ASN A 126 -9.20 -22.34 -20.99
C ASN A 126 -9.55 -21.67 -22.33
N LEU A 127 -8.90 -22.05 -23.44
CA LEU A 127 -9.32 -21.61 -24.78
C LEU A 127 -10.72 -22.11 -25.15
N LEU A 128 -11.11 -23.26 -24.60
CA LEU A 128 -12.42 -23.87 -24.82
C LEU A 128 -13.41 -23.55 -23.69
N ASN A 129 -12.99 -22.78 -22.68
CA ASN A 129 -13.82 -22.45 -21.54
C ASN A 129 -14.62 -21.15 -21.82
N PRO A 130 -15.95 -21.22 -21.98
CA PRO A 130 -16.77 -20.03 -22.23
C PRO A 130 -16.70 -19.01 -21.08
N GLY A 131 -16.52 -19.46 -19.83
CA GLY A 131 -16.35 -18.59 -18.67
C GLY A 131 -15.08 -17.74 -18.75
N MET A 132 -13.98 -18.30 -19.27
CA MET A 132 -12.74 -17.54 -19.50
C MET A 132 -12.95 -16.39 -20.48
N TRP A 133 -13.65 -16.67 -21.59
CA TRP A 133 -13.97 -15.64 -22.58
C TRP A 133 -14.98 -14.61 -22.05
N ARG A 134 -15.94 -15.05 -21.23
CA ARG A 134 -16.87 -14.14 -20.56
C ARG A 134 -16.14 -13.19 -19.61
N MET A 135 -15.21 -13.72 -18.79
CA MET A 135 -14.33 -12.92 -17.93
C MET A 135 -13.54 -11.89 -18.75
N ILE A 136 -12.88 -12.31 -19.83
CA ILE A 136 -12.11 -11.42 -20.70
C ILE A 136 -13.01 -10.30 -21.25
N TRP A 137 -14.17 -10.65 -21.82
CA TRP A 137 -15.12 -9.67 -22.31
C TRP A 137 -15.54 -8.66 -21.24
N ASP A 138 -15.86 -9.15 -20.04
CA ASP A 138 -16.26 -8.31 -18.92
C ASP A 138 -15.12 -7.40 -18.44
N ILE A 139 -13.85 -7.84 -18.47
CA ILE A 139 -12.70 -6.97 -18.24
C ILE A 139 -12.68 -5.84 -19.26
N LEU A 140 -12.76 -6.16 -20.56
CA LEU A 140 -12.76 -5.15 -21.64
C LEU A 140 -13.91 -4.15 -21.46
N ARG A 141 -15.11 -4.66 -21.16
CA ARG A 141 -16.31 -3.85 -20.96
C ARG A 141 -16.19 -2.95 -19.74
N PHE A 142 -15.74 -3.49 -18.61
CA PHE A 142 -15.52 -2.74 -17.38
C PHE A 142 -14.55 -1.58 -17.60
N ASN A 143 -13.46 -1.84 -18.33
CA ASN A 143 -12.46 -0.83 -18.66
C ASN A 143 -13.04 0.29 -19.55
N ALA A 144 -13.86 -0.06 -20.54
CA ALA A 144 -14.50 0.91 -21.43
C ALA A 144 -15.56 1.76 -20.71
N SER A 145 -16.33 1.15 -19.79
CA SER A 145 -17.39 1.82 -19.03
C SER A 145 -16.88 2.60 -17.81
N ALA A 146 -15.64 2.38 -17.37
CA ALA A 146 -15.06 3.07 -16.22
C ALA A 146 -15.00 4.59 -16.41
N LEU A 147 -14.70 5.05 -17.63
CA LEU A 147 -14.58 6.47 -17.96
C LEU A 147 -15.92 7.20 -17.86
N SER A 148 -16.99 6.64 -18.43
CA SER A 148 -18.32 7.26 -18.37
C SER A 148 -18.81 7.43 -16.94
N LEU A 149 -18.51 6.48 -16.04
CA LEU A 149 -18.86 6.57 -14.62
C LEU A 149 -18.05 7.61 -13.83
N ILE A 150 -16.87 7.98 -14.32
CA ILE A 150 -16.03 9.02 -13.72
C ILE A 150 -16.42 10.40 -14.27
N GLU A 151 -16.84 10.48 -15.53
CA GLU A 151 -17.22 11.72 -16.23
C GLU A 151 -18.67 12.16 -15.95
N ASP A 152 -19.58 11.22 -15.64
CA ASP A 152 -20.96 11.51 -15.25
C ASP A 152 -21.04 12.05 -13.79
N GLU A 153 -20.96 13.39 -13.71
CA GLU A 153 -21.43 14.31 -12.65
C GLU A 153 -20.45 14.81 -11.55
N GLU A 154 -20.62 16.11 -11.27
CA GLU A 154 -19.94 16.96 -10.28
C GLU A 154 -19.89 16.32 -8.90
N GLU A 155 -18.72 16.41 -8.25
CA GLU A 155 -18.61 16.08 -6.83
C GLU A 155 -19.62 16.94 -6.05
N PRO A 156 -20.52 16.33 -5.24
CA PRO A 156 -21.41 17.12 -4.41
C PRO A 156 -20.54 18.00 -3.51
N ALA A 157 -20.73 19.32 -3.60
CA ALA A 157 -19.95 20.30 -2.84
C ALA A 157 -20.05 20.11 -1.31
N ASP A 158 -21.01 19.29 -0.85
CA ASP A 158 -21.21 18.92 0.55
C ASP A 158 -21.71 17.45 0.65
N PRO A 159 -20.86 16.51 1.12
CA PRO A 159 -21.24 15.12 1.39
C PRO A 159 -22.33 14.95 2.45
N SER A 160 -22.61 15.99 3.25
CA SER A 160 -23.62 16.00 4.31
C SER A 160 -24.97 16.59 3.90
N ALA A 161 -25.10 17.04 2.64
CA ALA A 161 -26.33 17.61 2.12
C ALA A 161 -27.46 16.55 2.12
N LYS A 162 -28.57 16.87 2.79
CA LYS A 162 -29.81 16.09 2.77
C LYS A 162 -30.32 15.96 1.33
N GLY A 163 -30.01 14.83 0.68
CA GLY A 163 -30.33 14.57 -0.73
C GLY A 163 -29.18 13.97 -1.54
N ALA A 164 -27.98 13.84 -0.98
CA ALA A 164 -26.89 13.08 -1.61
C ALA A 164 -27.40 11.65 -1.93
N LYS A 165 -27.41 11.28 -3.21
CA LYS A 165 -27.70 9.89 -3.61
C LYS A 165 -26.70 9.00 -2.88
N ALA A 166 -27.19 7.99 -2.15
CA ALA A 166 -26.34 6.97 -1.57
C ALA A 166 -25.40 6.43 -2.66
N GLU A 167 -24.10 6.42 -2.40
CA GLU A 167 -23.13 5.89 -3.36
C GLU A 167 -23.49 4.44 -3.67
N LEU A 168 -23.65 4.12 -4.96
CA LEU A 168 -23.92 2.76 -5.39
C LEU A 168 -22.73 1.88 -5.03
N SER A 169 -22.99 0.77 -4.36
CA SER A 169 -21.95 -0.21 -4.05
C SER A 169 -21.46 -0.91 -5.32
N ILE A 170 -20.22 -1.41 -5.32
CA ILE A 170 -19.68 -2.10 -6.50
C ILE A 170 -20.48 -3.36 -6.82
N GLY A 171 -20.96 -4.12 -5.85
CA GLY A 171 -21.83 -5.29 -6.07
C GLY A 171 -23.12 -4.92 -6.76
N ALA A 172 -23.83 -3.91 -6.24
CA ALA A 172 -25.07 -3.45 -6.86
C ALA A 172 -24.86 -2.91 -8.28
N TYR A 173 -23.71 -2.26 -8.53
CA TYR A 173 -23.31 -1.86 -9.88
C TYR A 173 -23.08 -3.08 -10.79
N LEU A 174 -22.30 -4.07 -10.32
CA LEU A 174 -21.95 -5.24 -11.11
C LEU A 174 -23.19 -6.07 -11.48
N ASP A 175 -24.10 -6.25 -10.52
CA ASP A 175 -25.37 -6.93 -10.72
C ASP A 175 -26.25 -6.19 -11.73
N ARG A 176 -26.39 -4.87 -11.56
CA ARG A 176 -27.22 -4.03 -12.44
C ARG A 176 -26.73 -4.07 -13.88
N GLU A 177 -25.43 -4.02 -14.09
CA GLU A 177 -24.85 -4.03 -15.43
C GLU A 177 -24.70 -5.46 -16.01
N GLY A 178 -24.90 -6.51 -15.20
CA GLY A 178 -24.83 -7.91 -15.63
C GLY A 178 -23.41 -8.45 -15.83
N TYR A 179 -22.48 -8.09 -14.94
CA TYR A 179 -21.14 -8.69 -14.93
C TYR A 179 -21.18 -10.14 -14.44
N SER A 180 -20.31 -10.98 -14.99
CA SER A 180 -20.25 -12.41 -14.66
C SER A 180 -19.57 -12.69 -13.33
N ASN A 181 -19.92 -13.83 -12.72
CA ASN A 181 -19.20 -14.34 -11.55
C ASN A 181 -17.74 -14.62 -11.88
N GLU A 182 -17.41 -15.11 -13.09
CA GLU A 182 -16.03 -15.30 -13.50
C GLU A 182 -15.23 -13.99 -13.47
N PHE A 183 -15.80 -12.88 -13.93
CA PHE A 183 -15.14 -11.56 -13.79
C PHE A 183 -14.94 -11.17 -12.33
N ILE A 184 -15.95 -11.35 -11.49
CA ILE A 184 -15.92 -10.96 -10.09
C ILE A 184 -14.89 -11.80 -9.33
N ASP A 185 -15.01 -13.12 -9.42
CA ASP A 185 -14.26 -14.10 -8.64
C ASP A 185 -12.85 -14.35 -9.14
N ASP A 186 -12.64 -14.33 -10.46
CA ASP A 186 -11.35 -14.71 -11.07
C ASP A 186 -10.50 -13.50 -11.45
N TYR A 187 -11.05 -12.28 -11.45
CA TYR A 187 -10.32 -11.05 -11.78
C TYR A 187 -10.48 -9.94 -10.72
N LEU A 188 -11.70 -9.46 -10.46
CA LEU A 188 -11.91 -8.25 -9.68
C LEU A 188 -11.53 -8.43 -8.20
N ILE A 189 -12.03 -9.48 -7.56
CA ILE A 189 -11.72 -9.81 -6.16
C ILE A 189 -10.22 -10.10 -6.00
N PRO A 190 -9.59 -11.01 -6.77
CA PRO A 190 -8.15 -11.26 -6.65
C PRO A 190 -7.30 -10.00 -6.82
N MET A 191 -7.63 -9.15 -7.80
CA MET A 191 -6.89 -7.92 -8.07
C MET A 191 -7.02 -6.93 -6.91
N THR A 192 -8.24 -6.66 -6.45
CA THR A 192 -8.50 -5.70 -5.35
C THR A 192 -7.94 -6.20 -4.03
N ALA A 193 -8.11 -7.48 -3.71
CA ALA A 193 -7.56 -8.12 -2.50
C ALA A 193 -6.04 -8.06 -2.46
N ALA A 194 -5.37 -8.32 -3.59
CA ALA A 194 -3.92 -8.21 -3.67
C ALA A 194 -3.44 -6.77 -3.42
N ILE A 195 -4.06 -5.79 -4.06
CA ILE A 195 -3.60 -4.39 -4.01
C ILE A 195 -3.88 -3.75 -2.65
N TRP A 196 -5.07 -3.96 -2.10
CA TRP A 196 -5.44 -3.39 -0.80
C TRP A 196 -4.95 -4.23 0.37
N SER A 197 -4.40 -5.42 0.10
CA SER A 197 -4.02 -6.39 1.13
C SER A 197 -5.20 -6.61 2.08
N THR A 198 -6.38 -6.89 1.52
CA THR A 198 -7.59 -7.15 2.31
C THR A 198 -8.08 -8.56 2.02
N PRO A 199 -8.69 -9.24 3.02
CA PRO A 199 -9.33 -10.52 2.78
C PRO A 199 -10.40 -10.40 1.67
N PRO A 200 -10.57 -11.41 0.80
CA PRO A 200 -11.56 -11.41 -0.27
C PRO A 200 -13.00 -11.09 0.14
N ASP A 201 -13.44 -11.53 1.32
CA ASP A 201 -14.77 -11.18 1.84
C ASP A 201 -14.90 -9.71 2.26
N THR A 202 -13.77 -9.08 2.58
CA THR A 202 -13.65 -7.69 3.00
C THR A 202 -13.38 -6.77 1.82
N CYS A 203 -12.96 -7.31 0.67
CA CYS A 203 -13.04 -6.64 -0.64
C CYS A 203 -14.51 -6.47 -1.00
N ALA A 204 -15.11 -5.49 -0.33
CA ALA A 204 -16.53 -5.41 -0.18
C ALA A 204 -17.18 -5.09 -1.52
N LEU A 205 -18.10 -5.98 -1.92
CA LEU A 205 -19.16 -5.60 -2.84
C LEU A 205 -19.96 -4.39 -2.33
N ASP A 206 -19.83 -4.06 -1.05
CA ASP A 206 -20.42 -2.87 -0.42
C ASP A 206 -19.59 -1.59 -0.58
N PHE A 207 -18.34 -1.68 -1.08
CA PHE A 207 -17.49 -0.51 -1.28
C PHE A 207 -18.08 0.40 -2.37
N PRO A 208 -17.97 1.75 -2.24
CA PRO A 208 -18.46 2.65 -3.27
C PRO A 208 -17.87 2.35 -4.66
N ALA A 209 -18.74 2.05 -5.62
CA ALA A 209 -18.34 1.66 -6.97
C ALA A 209 -17.43 2.71 -7.61
N ARG A 210 -17.76 4.00 -7.41
CA ARG A 210 -17.00 5.14 -7.94
C ARG A 210 -15.57 5.15 -7.42
N THR A 211 -15.38 4.99 -6.11
CA THR A 211 -14.06 5.03 -5.48
C THR A 211 -13.19 3.88 -5.99
N LEU A 212 -13.73 2.67 -6.09
CA LEU A 212 -13.00 1.52 -6.64
C LEU A 212 -12.67 1.72 -8.13
N ILE A 213 -13.65 2.12 -8.96
CA ILE A 213 -13.44 2.33 -10.40
C ILE A 213 -12.39 3.42 -10.63
N ARG A 214 -12.50 4.55 -9.92
CA ARG A 214 -11.53 5.65 -9.98
C ARG A 214 -10.15 5.20 -9.52
N PHE A 215 -10.07 4.40 -8.47
CA PHE A 215 -8.81 3.79 -8.02
C PHE A 215 -8.19 2.92 -9.12
N MET A 216 -8.95 1.99 -9.68
CA MET A 216 -8.46 1.09 -10.74
C MET A 216 -8.06 1.85 -12.01
N TYR A 217 -8.79 2.92 -12.34
CA TYR A 217 -8.49 3.83 -13.45
C TYR A 217 -7.18 4.60 -13.21
N ASN A 218 -7.05 5.27 -12.06
CA ASN A 218 -5.87 6.07 -11.70
C ASN A 218 -4.58 5.24 -11.58
N HIS A 219 -4.70 3.97 -11.24
CA HIS A 219 -3.58 3.03 -11.19
C HIS A 219 -3.36 2.30 -12.52
N HIS A 220 -4.14 2.63 -13.55
CA HIS A 220 -4.10 2.03 -14.88
C HIS A 220 -4.19 0.48 -14.87
N LEU A 221 -4.84 -0.06 -13.84
CA LEU A 221 -5.05 -1.50 -13.65
C LEU A 221 -6.10 -2.05 -14.64
N LEU A 222 -6.86 -1.14 -15.23
CA LEU A 222 -7.88 -1.36 -16.26
C LEU A 222 -7.33 -1.24 -17.69
N GLN A 223 -6.07 -0.83 -17.89
CA GLN A 223 -5.57 -0.53 -19.22
C GLN A 223 -4.91 -1.75 -19.88
N ILE A 224 -5.42 -2.15 -21.05
CA ILE A 224 -4.84 -3.19 -21.89
C ILE A 224 -3.61 -2.65 -22.64
N THR A 225 -3.66 -1.38 -23.03
CA THR A 225 -2.60 -0.63 -23.71
C THR A 225 -2.29 0.65 -22.95
N GLY A 226 -1.04 1.14 -22.99
CA GLY A 226 -0.67 2.38 -22.31
C GLY A 226 -0.38 2.25 -20.82
N LYS A 227 -0.15 1.01 -20.33
CA LYS A 227 0.20 0.75 -18.93
C LYS A 227 1.37 1.64 -18.48
N PRO A 228 1.32 2.18 -17.26
CA PRO A 228 2.34 3.07 -16.75
C PRO A 228 3.65 2.30 -16.65
N LYS A 229 4.75 3.02 -16.87
CA LYS A 229 6.08 2.46 -16.64
C LYS A 229 6.27 2.34 -15.14
N TRP A 230 6.05 1.15 -14.62
CA TRP A 230 6.38 0.82 -13.24
C TRP A 230 7.88 0.94 -13.01
N MET A 231 8.22 1.46 -11.84
CA MET A 231 9.59 1.70 -11.43
C MET A 231 9.82 1.23 -10.00
N THR A 232 11.07 0.93 -9.67
CA THR A 232 11.52 0.54 -8.34
C THR A 232 12.86 1.19 -8.01
N ILE A 233 13.27 1.16 -6.75
CA ILE A 233 14.53 1.72 -6.28
C ILE A 233 15.59 0.61 -6.20
N PRO A 234 16.68 0.68 -6.97
CA PRO A 234 17.77 -0.28 -6.89
C PRO A 234 18.46 -0.29 -5.55
N GLY A 235 18.55 -1.49 -4.97
CA GLY A 235 19.03 -1.70 -3.60
C GLY A 235 17.99 -1.38 -2.52
N GLY A 236 16.73 -1.14 -2.89
CA GLY A 236 15.59 -1.06 -1.99
C GLY A 236 15.25 0.35 -1.46
N ALA A 237 13.99 0.50 -1.07
CA ALA A 237 13.38 1.76 -0.64
C ALA A 237 14.02 2.38 0.62
N HIS A 238 14.68 1.60 1.47
CA HIS A 238 15.39 2.12 2.66
C HIS A 238 16.47 3.16 2.32
N GLN A 239 16.93 3.26 1.06
CA GLN A 239 17.90 4.26 0.64
C GLN A 239 17.40 5.70 0.84
N TYR A 240 16.13 5.97 0.54
CA TYR A 240 15.62 7.33 0.75
C TYR A 240 15.41 7.63 2.23
N VAL A 241 15.07 6.61 3.04
CA VAL A 241 14.99 6.74 4.50
C VAL A 241 16.34 7.17 5.05
N LYS A 242 17.42 6.44 4.67
CA LYS A 242 18.79 6.80 5.05
C LYS A 242 19.16 8.21 4.61
N ARG A 243 18.79 8.62 3.39
CA ARG A 243 19.10 9.94 2.87
C ARG A 243 18.40 11.06 3.65
N VAL A 244 17.10 10.92 3.93
CA VAL A 244 16.34 11.88 4.74
C VAL A 244 16.97 12.03 6.12
N LEU A 245 17.25 10.90 6.79
CA LEU A 245 17.77 10.91 8.15
C LEU A 245 19.24 11.36 8.24
N SER A 246 20.03 11.25 7.16
CA SER A 246 21.43 11.69 7.15
C SER A 246 21.62 13.19 7.43
N LYS A 247 20.56 13.99 7.23
CA LYS A 247 20.56 15.43 7.50
C LYS A 247 19.90 15.80 8.83
N LEU A 248 19.29 14.84 9.53
CA LEU A 248 18.75 15.04 10.87
C LEU A 248 19.89 14.89 11.89
N PRO A 249 20.04 15.79 12.87
CA PRO A 249 21.03 15.63 13.93
C PRO A 249 20.84 14.28 14.66
N PRO A 250 21.90 13.53 14.97
CA PRO A 250 21.77 12.21 15.61
C PRO A 250 21.00 12.22 16.93
N ASN A 251 21.14 13.29 17.73
CA ASN A 251 20.41 13.46 19.00
C ASN A 251 18.92 13.77 18.82
N ASN A 252 18.49 14.03 17.58
CA ASN A 252 17.11 14.37 17.24
C ASN A 252 16.38 13.19 16.59
N LEU A 253 17.05 12.06 16.38
CA LEU A 253 16.45 10.79 15.98
C LEU A 253 16.29 9.88 17.21
N HIS A 254 15.05 9.67 17.63
CA HIS A 254 14.70 8.88 18.81
C HIS A 254 14.05 7.57 18.35
N LEU A 255 14.85 6.50 18.23
CA LEU A 255 14.36 5.14 17.96
C LEU A 255 14.07 4.42 19.27
N SER A 256 13.24 3.37 19.22
CA SER A 256 12.76 2.65 20.41
C SER A 256 12.15 3.58 21.46
N ALA A 257 11.52 4.65 20.99
CA ALA A 257 11.03 5.77 21.80
C ALA A 257 9.52 5.95 21.55
N PRO A 258 8.68 4.98 21.96
CA PRO A 258 7.23 5.06 21.74
C PRO A 258 6.64 6.22 22.55
N VAL A 259 6.04 7.20 21.87
CA VAL A 259 5.23 8.22 22.55
C VAL A 259 3.93 7.56 23.03
N GLN A 260 3.67 7.65 24.33
CA GLN A 260 2.54 6.99 25.00
C GLN A 260 1.35 7.93 25.21
N ALA A 261 1.61 9.23 25.36
CA ALA A 261 0.59 10.23 25.53
C ALA A 261 1.00 11.57 24.89
N VAL A 262 0.00 12.31 24.41
CA VAL A 262 0.16 13.68 23.90
C VAL A 262 -0.88 14.58 24.59
N SER A 263 -0.40 15.65 25.21
CA SER A 263 -1.21 16.52 26.04
C SER A 263 -1.12 17.98 25.60
N THR A 264 -2.27 18.63 25.50
CA THR A 264 -2.39 20.09 25.45
C THR A 264 -2.99 20.59 26.76
N SER A 265 -2.57 21.78 27.19
CA SER A 265 -3.05 22.41 28.43
C SER A 265 -3.68 23.77 28.14
N PRO A 266 -4.86 24.08 28.70
CA PRO A 266 -5.44 25.41 28.59
C PRO A 266 -4.47 26.49 29.10
N GLY A 267 -4.06 27.40 28.23
CA GLY A 267 -3.14 28.49 28.56
C GLY A 267 -1.65 28.21 28.32
N SER A 268 -1.27 27.00 27.91
CA SER A 268 0.07 26.70 27.40
C SER A 268 0.07 26.76 25.86
N SER A 269 1.09 27.39 25.28
CA SER A 269 1.34 27.31 23.83
C SER A 269 2.15 26.07 23.43
N LYS A 270 2.60 25.27 24.42
CA LYS A 270 3.39 24.06 24.20
C LYS A 270 2.50 22.83 24.21
N VAL A 271 2.95 21.82 23.47
CA VAL A 271 2.41 20.47 23.48
C VAL A 271 3.39 19.57 24.22
N THR A 272 2.87 18.77 25.14
CA THR A 272 3.66 17.84 25.94
C THR A 272 3.53 16.44 25.36
N ILE A 273 4.67 15.76 25.13
CA ILE A 273 4.70 14.34 24.77
C ILE A 273 5.27 13.53 25.94
N GLN A 274 4.70 12.37 26.21
CA GLN A 274 5.16 11.44 27.24
C GLN A 274 5.74 10.18 26.58
N LEU A 275 6.96 9.84 26.99
CA LEU A 275 7.65 8.59 26.69
C LEU A 275 7.67 7.69 27.95
N PRO A 276 8.09 6.42 27.85
CA PRO A 276 8.15 5.54 29.02
C PRO A 276 9.07 6.05 30.14
N ASP A 277 10.12 6.78 29.78
CA ASP A 277 11.21 7.21 30.66
C ASP A 277 11.21 8.71 30.98
N ARG A 278 10.50 9.52 30.20
CA ARG A 278 10.54 10.98 30.32
C ARG A 278 9.35 11.68 29.67
N THR A 279 9.25 12.97 29.95
CA THR A 279 8.28 13.89 29.33
C THR A 279 9.05 15.03 28.68
N GLU A 280 8.61 15.45 27.50
CA GLU A 280 9.22 16.56 26.76
C GLU A 280 8.16 17.53 26.23
N GLU A 281 8.51 18.81 26.12
CA GLU A 281 7.63 19.85 25.58
C GLU A 281 8.14 20.37 24.23
N PHE A 282 7.19 20.60 23.32
CA PHE A 282 7.42 21.08 21.96
C PHE A 282 6.49 22.24 21.63
N ASP A 283 6.88 23.10 20.70
CA ASP A 283 6.00 24.14 20.15
C ASP A 283 4.89 23.51 19.30
N HIS A 284 5.24 22.48 18.54
CA HIS A 284 4.30 21.74 17.70
C HIS A 284 4.59 20.23 17.72
N VAL A 285 3.55 19.43 17.56
CA VAL A 285 3.64 17.98 17.39
C VAL A 285 2.92 17.60 16.09
N ILE A 286 3.61 16.86 15.23
CA ILE A 286 3.05 16.25 14.02
C ILE A 286 2.84 14.77 14.29
N LEU A 287 1.59 14.35 14.30
CA LEU A 287 1.20 12.95 14.47
C LEU A 287 1.20 12.26 13.10
N ALA A 288 2.30 11.56 12.80
CA ALA A 288 2.49 10.80 11.56
C ALA A 288 2.23 9.29 11.72
N THR A 289 1.44 8.94 12.75
CA THR A 289 0.97 7.57 13.06
C THR A 289 -0.41 7.28 12.47
N HIS A 290 -0.80 6.01 12.47
CA HIS A 290 -2.18 5.60 12.15
C HIS A 290 -3.18 6.21 13.13
N SER A 291 -4.43 6.41 12.70
CA SER A 291 -5.45 7.13 13.48
C SER A 291 -5.75 6.48 14.83
N ASN A 292 -5.75 5.14 14.91
CA ASN A 292 -5.96 4.42 16.16
C ASN A 292 -4.81 4.64 17.16
N THR A 293 -3.55 4.60 16.70
CA THR A 293 -2.37 4.91 17.52
C THR A 293 -2.41 6.36 18.00
N THR A 294 -2.76 7.29 17.10
CA THR A 294 -2.93 8.71 17.45
C THR A 294 -4.01 8.90 18.50
N LEU A 295 -5.17 8.27 18.31
CA LEU A 295 -6.30 8.36 19.23
C LEU A 295 -5.95 7.80 20.62
N GLU A 296 -5.20 6.70 20.68
CA GLU A 296 -4.72 6.13 21.93
C GLU A 296 -3.79 7.09 22.67
N MET A 297 -2.83 7.71 21.99
CA MET A 297 -1.95 8.73 22.59
C MET A 297 -2.73 9.94 23.11
N LEU A 298 -3.75 10.41 22.38
CA LEU A 298 -4.57 11.54 22.80
C LEU A 298 -5.47 11.18 24.01
N ARG A 299 -6.03 9.96 24.03
CA ARG A 299 -6.82 9.44 25.17
C ARG A 299 -5.99 9.27 26.44
N ASN A 300 -4.73 8.88 26.30
CA ASN A 300 -3.81 8.76 27.42
C ASN A 300 -3.29 10.11 27.92
N GLY A 301 -3.39 11.16 27.10
CA GLY A 301 -3.00 12.52 27.43
C GLY A 301 -4.16 13.38 27.96
N SER A 302 -4.06 14.69 27.72
CA SER A 302 -5.10 15.67 28.06
C SER A 302 -5.37 16.63 26.92
N GLY A 303 -6.59 17.19 26.88
CA GLY A 303 -6.95 18.21 25.88
C GLY A 303 -7.45 17.66 24.54
N MET A 304 -7.67 16.34 24.44
CA MET A 304 -8.39 15.75 23.31
C MET A 304 -9.82 16.29 23.24
N THR A 305 -10.23 16.71 22.05
CA THR A 305 -11.59 17.17 21.76
C THR A 305 -12.51 16.02 21.37
N SER A 306 -13.82 16.22 21.53
CA SER A 306 -14.82 15.25 21.05
C SER A 306 -14.80 15.07 19.53
N GLU A 307 -14.39 16.09 18.79
CA GLU A 307 -14.29 16.03 17.34
C GLU A 307 -13.09 15.20 16.87
N GLU A 308 -11.93 15.35 17.54
CA GLU A 308 -10.77 14.48 17.29
C GLU A 308 -11.10 13.02 17.57
N GLU A 309 -11.77 12.72 18.69
CA GLU A 309 -12.19 11.37 19.02
C GLU A 309 -13.14 10.79 17.95
N ARG A 310 -14.13 11.58 17.52
CA ARG A 310 -15.10 11.16 16.50
C ARG A 310 -14.40 10.87 15.18
N ILE A 311 -13.52 11.76 14.70
CA ILE A 311 -12.84 11.62 13.42
C ILE A 311 -11.86 10.44 13.46
N LEU A 312 -10.95 10.41 14.43
CA LEU A 312 -9.89 9.41 14.50
C LEU A 312 -10.44 8.01 14.81
N GLY A 313 -11.53 7.93 15.57
CA GLY A 313 -12.21 6.68 15.93
C GLY A 313 -13.05 6.07 14.81
N SER A 314 -13.25 6.77 13.68
CA SER A 314 -14.06 6.30 12.56
C SER A 314 -13.32 5.37 11.58
N PHE A 315 -12.03 5.11 11.81
CA PHE A 315 -11.20 4.30 10.91
C PHE A 315 -11.09 2.86 11.40
N GLU A 316 -11.28 1.91 10.49
CA GLU A 316 -11.04 0.49 10.71
C GLU A 316 -9.70 0.06 10.10
N TRP A 317 -9.11 -1.01 10.65
CA TRP A 317 -7.78 -1.49 10.28
C TRP A 317 -7.79 -3.00 10.08
N ASN A 318 -7.10 -3.45 9.04
CA ASN A 318 -6.88 -4.87 8.78
C ASN A 318 -5.43 -5.26 9.11
N LYS A 319 -5.29 -6.42 9.76
CA LYS A 319 -3.97 -6.96 10.09
C LYS A 319 -3.46 -7.85 8.95
N ASN A 320 -2.38 -7.41 8.31
CA ASN A 320 -1.70 -8.16 7.28
C ASN A 320 -0.37 -8.71 7.77
N ARG A 321 -0.05 -9.96 7.41
CA ARG A 321 1.22 -10.59 7.73
C ARG A 321 2.04 -10.78 6.47
N THR A 322 3.16 -10.07 6.38
CA THR A 322 4.15 -10.27 5.32
C THR A 322 5.19 -11.30 5.76
N VAL A 323 5.49 -12.26 4.89
CA VAL A 323 6.54 -13.26 5.10
C VAL A 323 7.48 -13.22 3.90
N LEU A 324 8.78 -13.04 4.15
CA LEU A 324 9.81 -13.16 3.13
C LEU A 324 10.27 -14.62 3.03
N HIS A 325 10.15 -15.23 1.86
CA HIS A 325 10.53 -16.62 1.61
C HIS A 325 11.22 -16.79 0.25
N GLY A 326 11.92 -17.92 0.08
CA GLY A 326 12.39 -18.43 -1.21
C GLY A 326 11.69 -19.72 -1.64
N ASP A 327 10.58 -20.07 -0.98
CA ASP A 327 9.82 -21.29 -1.26
C ASP A 327 9.09 -21.22 -2.62
N VAL A 328 9.45 -22.11 -3.53
CA VAL A 328 8.88 -22.21 -4.87
C VAL A 328 7.54 -22.93 -4.90
N ASP A 329 7.16 -23.64 -3.82
CA ASP A 329 5.85 -24.27 -3.71
C ASP A 329 4.74 -23.24 -3.45
N LEU A 330 5.12 -22.04 -3.00
CA LEU A 330 4.27 -20.85 -2.89
C LEU A 330 4.24 -20.03 -4.19
N MET A 331 4.36 -20.68 -5.34
CA MET A 331 4.19 -20.10 -6.68
C MET A 331 3.10 -20.85 -7.46
N PRO A 332 2.52 -20.27 -8.53
CA PRO A 332 1.65 -21.00 -9.43
C PRO A 332 2.32 -22.29 -9.93
N LYS A 333 1.52 -23.36 -10.12
CA LYS A 333 2.02 -24.66 -10.58
C LYS A 333 2.59 -24.57 -11.99
N ARG A 334 1.98 -23.78 -12.87
CA ARG A 334 2.52 -23.54 -14.21
C ARG A 334 3.46 -22.35 -14.19
N ARG A 335 4.71 -22.57 -14.61
CA ARG A 335 5.71 -21.50 -14.76
C ARG A 335 5.26 -20.37 -15.69
N ALA A 336 4.42 -20.67 -16.68
CA ALA A 336 3.85 -19.66 -17.56
C ALA A 336 2.92 -18.66 -16.84
N ALA A 337 2.39 -19.01 -15.66
CA ALA A 337 1.59 -18.14 -14.81
C ALA A 337 2.43 -17.36 -13.77
N TRP A 338 3.76 -17.53 -13.74
CA TRP A 338 4.61 -16.82 -12.79
C TRP A 338 4.66 -15.33 -13.14
N SER A 339 4.18 -14.54 -12.19
CA SER A 339 4.07 -13.09 -12.31
C SER A 339 4.82 -12.39 -11.17
N CYS A 340 5.00 -11.08 -11.28
CA CYS A 340 5.53 -10.28 -10.17
C CYS A 340 4.66 -10.46 -8.93
N TRP A 341 3.33 -10.49 -9.08
CA TRP A 341 2.34 -10.68 -8.03
C TRP A 341 1.51 -11.91 -8.34
N ASN A 342 1.57 -12.93 -7.48
CA ASN A 342 0.85 -14.18 -7.67
C ASN A 342 -0.17 -14.33 -6.55
N TYR A 343 -1.45 -14.25 -6.90
CA TYR A 343 -2.54 -14.42 -5.97
C TYR A 343 -2.91 -15.90 -5.90
N LEU A 344 -2.58 -16.54 -4.78
CA LEU A 344 -2.84 -17.94 -4.51
C LEU A 344 -4.02 -18.06 -3.55
N THR A 345 -5.02 -18.84 -3.96
CA THR A 345 -6.25 -19.01 -3.21
C THR A 345 -6.82 -20.43 -3.33
N PHE A 346 -7.84 -20.71 -2.54
CA PHE A 346 -8.63 -21.93 -2.60
C PHE A 346 -10.11 -21.56 -2.71
N SER A 347 -10.87 -22.41 -3.38
CA SER A 347 -12.31 -22.43 -3.32
C SER A 347 -12.76 -23.10 -2.03
N GLU A 348 -13.87 -22.65 -1.46
CA GLU A 348 -14.55 -23.31 -0.35
C GLU A 348 -16.04 -23.46 -0.61
N VAL A 349 -16.68 -24.39 0.09
CA VAL A 349 -18.13 -24.49 0.15
C VAL A 349 -18.51 -24.20 1.58
N ASN A 350 -19.32 -23.17 1.81
CA ASN A 350 -19.73 -22.80 3.17
C ASN A 350 -20.75 -23.81 3.75
N ALA A 351 -21.11 -23.63 5.02
CA ALA A 351 -22.04 -24.52 5.72
C ALA A 351 -23.44 -24.58 5.07
N GLN A 352 -23.78 -23.57 4.25
CA GLN A 352 -25.03 -23.45 3.50
C GLN A 352 -24.96 -24.09 2.11
N GLY A 353 -23.81 -24.64 1.71
CA GLY A 353 -23.62 -25.26 0.40
C GLY A 353 -23.25 -24.28 -0.73
N GLU A 354 -23.02 -23.00 -0.41
CA GLU A 354 -22.63 -21.99 -1.38
C GLU A 354 -21.13 -22.09 -1.67
N LYS A 355 -20.79 -22.20 -2.95
CA LYS A 355 -19.38 -22.24 -3.39
C LYS A 355 -18.83 -20.81 -3.45
N ARG A 356 -17.74 -20.58 -2.75
CA ARG A 356 -16.92 -19.37 -2.84
C ARG A 356 -15.64 -19.68 -3.59
N ALA A 357 -15.33 -18.85 -4.58
CA ALA A 357 -14.12 -18.99 -5.38
C ALA A 357 -12.84 -18.62 -4.62
N ASN A 358 -12.95 -17.78 -3.59
CA ASN A 358 -11.82 -17.22 -2.86
C ASN A 358 -12.04 -17.34 -1.36
N THR A 359 -11.20 -18.11 -0.65
CA THR A 359 -11.20 -18.09 0.81
C THR A 359 -10.54 -16.82 1.37
N ASN A 360 -10.77 -16.55 2.65
CA ASN A 360 -10.13 -15.44 3.37
C ASN A 360 -8.63 -15.67 3.69
N LYS A 361 -8.08 -16.82 3.28
CA LYS A 361 -6.68 -17.17 3.46
C LYS A 361 -6.00 -17.20 2.10
N VAL A 362 -5.51 -16.04 1.70
CA VAL A 362 -4.79 -15.86 0.44
C VAL A 362 -3.29 -15.78 0.71
N ALA A 363 -2.50 -16.31 -0.21
CA ALA A 363 -1.07 -16.02 -0.25
C ALA A 363 -0.80 -15.13 -1.47
N LEU A 364 -0.22 -13.95 -1.23
CA LEU A 364 0.28 -13.08 -2.28
C LEU A 364 1.80 -13.24 -2.34
N THR A 365 2.28 -13.90 -3.38
CA THR A 365 3.72 -14.09 -3.56
C THR A 365 4.27 -13.05 -4.53
N CYS A 366 5.14 -12.18 -4.03
CA CYS A 366 5.82 -11.17 -4.83
C CYS A 366 7.20 -11.65 -5.29
N MET A 367 7.43 -11.75 -6.60
CA MET A 367 8.76 -11.97 -7.15
C MET A 367 9.51 -10.63 -7.25
N ASN A 368 10.48 -10.41 -6.37
CA ASN A 368 11.38 -9.27 -6.44
C ASN A 368 12.51 -9.54 -7.44
N PHE A 369 12.44 -8.89 -8.61
CA PHE A 369 13.46 -8.98 -9.66
C PHE A 369 14.67 -8.12 -9.31
N TRP A 370 15.63 -8.72 -8.58
CA TRP A 370 17.00 -8.20 -8.49
C TRP A 370 18.00 -9.27 -8.92
N VAL A 371 17.82 -9.81 -10.14
CA VAL A 371 18.89 -10.45 -10.90
C VAL A 371 18.65 -10.13 -12.37
N THR A 372 19.61 -9.47 -12.99
CA THR A 372 19.60 -8.95 -14.37
C THR A 372 19.52 -10.00 -15.48
N ASP A 373 19.19 -11.26 -15.21
CA ASP A 373 19.13 -12.27 -16.26
C ASP A 373 18.11 -13.37 -15.99
N PHE A 374 17.11 -13.45 -16.87
CA PHE A 374 16.24 -14.63 -17.04
C PHE A 374 17.02 -15.89 -17.45
N ALA A 375 18.33 -15.78 -17.71
CA ALA A 375 19.18 -16.86 -18.21
C ALA A 375 19.63 -17.87 -17.13
N LEU A 376 19.59 -17.51 -15.84
CA LEU A 376 20.10 -18.36 -14.75
C LEU A 376 19.03 -19.25 -14.08
N LEU A 377 17.79 -19.22 -14.57
CA LEU A 377 16.71 -20.15 -14.18
C LEU A 377 16.36 -21.15 -15.29
N ARG A 378 17.28 -21.37 -16.25
CA ARG A 378 17.19 -22.47 -17.22
C ARG A 378 17.72 -23.77 -16.66
#